data_AF-I3QJP8-F1
#
_entry.id   AF-I3QJP8-F1
#
_cell.length_a   1.000
_cell.length_b   1.000
_cell.length_c   1.000
_cell.angle_alpha   90.00
_cell.angle_beta   90.00
_cell.angle_gamma   90.00
#
_symmetry.space_group_name_H-M   'P 1'
#
loop_
_entity.id
_entity.type
_entity.pdbx_description
1 polymer ?
#
loop_
_entity_poly.entity_id
_entity_poly.type
_entity_poly.pdbx_seq_one_letter_code
_entity_poly.pdbx_strand_id
1 'polypeptide(L)'
;ATFYFAREALIDALLTGRNQIFLSASKAQAHVFKQYIIDFAKEVEVELKGDPMVLPNGATLYFLGTNARTAQSYHGNLYLDEYFWIPKFQELRKVASGMAIHKKWRQTYFSTPSSLTHSAYPFWSGALFNRGRNKADKVDIDLSHSNLAPGLLCADGQYRQIVTVEDAVRGGCNLFDLDQLRMEYSPDEYQNLLMCEFVDDLASVFPLSELQACMVDSWEVWTDFHALALRPFGWREVWIGYDPAKGTQNGDSAGCVVVAPPAVPGGKFRILERHQWRGMDFRAQADAIKKLTEQYNVTYIGIDSTG
;
A
#
# COMPACT_ATOMS: atom_id res chain seq x y z
N ALA A 1 -8.46 0.48 -7.97
CA ALA A 1 -8.10 -0.86 -8.49
C ALA A 1 -8.47 -1.99 -7.50
N THR A 2 -8.07 -1.91 -6.23
CA THR A 2 -8.31 -2.96 -5.20
C THR A 2 -9.78 -3.40 -5.11
N PHE A 3 -10.74 -2.45 -5.10
CA PHE A 3 -12.18 -2.73 -5.12
C PHE A 3 -12.61 -3.63 -6.29
N TYR A 4 -12.07 -3.40 -7.49
CA TYR A 4 -12.42 -4.12 -8.71
C TYR A 4 -11.81 -5.52 -8.69
N PHE A 5 -10.50 -5.63 -8.43
CA PHE A 5 -9.80 -6.92 -8.43
C PHE A 5 -10.22 -7.83 -7.27
N ALA A 6 -10.65 -7.27 -6.13
CA ALA A 6 -11.27 -8.06 -5.07
C ALA A 6 -12.53 -8.82 -5.56
N ARG A 7 -13.37 -8.15 -6.35
CA ARG A 7 -14.59 -8.74 -6.93
C ARG A 7 -14.28 -9.70 -8.07
N GLU A 8 -13.41 -9.31 -9.00
CA GLU A 8 -13.00 -10.19 -10.10
C GLU A 8 -12.37 -11.48 -9.57
N ALA A 9 -11.52 -11.40 -8.55
CA ALA A 9 -10.91 -12.56 -7.93
C ALA A 9 -11.94 -13.48 -7.24
N LEU A 10 -12.95 -12.92 -6.55
CA LEU A 10 -14.02 -13.72 -5.96
C LEU A 10 -14.83 -14.44 -7.04
N ILE A 11 -15.19 -13.74 -8.12
CA ILE A 11 -15.93 -14.31 -9.25
C ILE A 11 -15.10 -15.41 -9.92
N ASP A 12 -13.82 -15.19 -10.20
CA ASP A 12 -12.94 -16.21 -10.77
C ASP A 12 -12.85 -17.43 -9.85
N ALA A 13 -12.67 -17.24 -8.54
CA ALA A 13 -12.61 -18.32 -7.57
C ALA A 13 -13.89 -19.16 -7.58
N LEU A 14 -15.06 -18.52 -7.59
CA LEU A 14 -16.37 -19.18 -7.64
C LEU A 14 -16.59 -19.96 -8.93
N LEU A 15 -16.25 -19.37 -10.08
CA LEU A 15 -16.47 -19.97 -11.40
C LEU A 15 -15.50 -21.11 -11.71
N THR A 16 -14.27 -21.04 -11.21
CA THR A 16 -13.18 -21.93 -11.66
C THR A 16 -12.64 -22.87 -10.58
N GLY A 17 -13.00 -22.66 -9.31
CA GLY A 17 -12.41 -23.40 -8.18
C GLY A 17 -10.94 -23.05 -7.92
N ARG A 18 -10.43 -21.97 -8.53
CA ARG A 18 -9.05 -21.54 -8.42
C ARG A 18 -8.80 -20.79 -7.12
N ASN A 19 -7.70 -21.13 -6.46
CA ASN A 19 -7.21 -20.36 -5.32
C ASN A 19 -6.80 -18.96 -5.76
N GLN A 20 -7.01 -17.98 -4.88
CA GLN A 20 -6.59 -16.60 -5.08
C GLN A 20 -5.66 -16.19 -3.94
N ILE A 21 -4.56 -15.53 -4.28
CA ILE A 21 -3.54 -15.07 -3.35
C ILE A 21 -3.47 -13.56 -3.45
N PHE A 22 -3.78 -12.88 -2.36
CA PHE A 22 -3.71 -11.43 -2.23
C PHE A 22 -2.46 -11.06 -1.44
N LEU A 23 -1.55 -10.35 -2.07
CA LEU A 23 -0.38 -9.74 -1.46
C LEU A 23 -0.49 -8.22 -1.63
N SER A 24 -0.17 -7.47 -0.58
CA SER A 24 -0.13 -6.00 -0.61
C SER A 24 1.07 -5.49 0.19
N ALA A 25 1.27 -4.18 0.29
CA ALA A 25 2.40 -3.57 1.01
C ALA A 25 2.43 -3.87 2.52
N SER A 26 1.30 -4.31 3.08
CA SER A 26 1.20 -4.83 4.45
C SER A 26 0.03 -5.82 4.57
N LYS A 27 0.02 -6.62 5.64
CA LYS A 27 -1.11 -7.49 5.98
C LYS A 27 -2.41 -6.71 6.19
N ALA A 28 -2.33 -5.54 6.82
CA ALA A 28 -3.48 -4.67 7.03
C ALA A 28 -4.11 -4.25 5.68
N GLN A 29 -3.28 -3.90 4.68
CA GLN A 29 -3.77 -3.62 3.33
C GLN A 29 -4.30 -4.87 2.62
N ALA A 30 -3.69 -6.04 2.81
CA ALA A 30 -4.25 -7.29 2.28
C ALA A 30 -5.66 -7.59 2.86
N HIS A 31 -5.92 -7.21 4.12
CA HIS A 31 -7.25 -7.31 4.72
C HIS A 31 -8.28 -6.33 4.12
N VAL A 32 -7.86 -5.28 3.40
CA VAL A 32 -8.79 -4.43 2.62
C VAL A 32 -9.42 -5.23 1.48
N PHE A 33 -8.68 -6.11 0.80
CA PHE A 33 -9.28 -7.06 -0.16
C PHE A 33 -10.33 -7.94 0.49
N LYS A 34 -9.98 -8.50 1.66
CA LYS A 34 -10.89 -9.37 2.42
C LYS A 34 -12.19 -8.64 2.74
N GLN A 35 -12.11 -7.38 3.15
CA GLN A 35 -13.27 -6.55 3.43
C GLN A 35 -14.12 -6.34 2.17
N TYR A 36 -13.52 -5.93 1.05
CA TYR A 36 -14.26 -5.78 -0.22
C TYR A 36 -14.93 -7.07 -0.70
N ILE A 37 -14.28 -8.22 -0.50
CA ILE A 37 -14.83 -9.54 -0.82
C ILE A 37 -16.04 -9.86 0.07
N ILE A 38 -15.91 -9.64 1.38
CA ILE A 38 -17.00 -9.86 2.34
C ILE A 38 -18.18 -8.96 2.02
N ASP A 39 -17.94 -7.67 1.75
CA ASP A 39 -19.01 -6.72 1.46
C ASP A 39 -19.70 -7.04 0.14
N PHE A 40 -18.95 -7.43 -0.90
CA PHE A 40 -19.55 -7.87 -2.15
C PHE A 40 -20.40 -9.14 -2.00
N ALA A 41 -19.97 -10.11 -1.17
CA ALA A 41 -20.78 -11.29 -0.90
C ALA A 41 -22.05 -10.97 -0.09
N LYS A 42 -21.99 -9.99 0.81
CA LYS A 42 -23.16 -9.52 1.57
C LYS A 42 -24.20 -8.84 0.70
N GLU A 43 -23.82 -8.25 -0.45
CA GLU A 43 -24.78 -7.70 -1.42
C GLU A 43 -25.78 -8.77 -1.92
N VAL A 44 -25.41 -10.05 -1.82
CA VAL A 44 -26.27 -11.21 -2.13
C VAL A 44 -26.56 -12.09 -0.90
N GLU A 45 -26.51 -11.50 0.29
CA GLU A 45 -26.83 -12.13 1.58
C GLU A 45 -25.95 -13.35 1.94
N VAL A 46 -24.75 -13.46 1.36
CA VAL A 46 -23.80 -14.52 1.68
C VAL A 46 -22.78 -14.01 2.71
N GLU A 47 -22.67 -14.74 3.82
CA GLU A 47 -21.67 -14.46 4.84
C GLU A 47 -20.39 -15.27 4.58
N LEU A 48 -19.30 -14.57 4.27
CA LEU A 48 -17.98 -15.17 4.11
C LEU A 48 -17.14 -14.96 5.38
N LYS A 49 -16.45 -16.02 5.83
CA LYS A 49 -15.64 -16.04 7.06
C LYS A 49 -14.32 -16.79 6.84
N GLY A 50 -13.37 -16.58 7.74
CA GLY A 50 -12.08 -17.29 7.77
C GLY A 50 -10.87 -16.44 7.40
N ASP A 51 -9.69 -16.96 7.73
CA ASP A 51 -8.39 -16.46 7.30
C ASP A 51 -7.35 -17.60 7.34
N PRO A 52 -7.13 -18.34 6.23
CA PRO A 52 -7.67 -18.10 4.89
C PRO A 52 -9.17 -18.41 4.78
N MET A 53 -9.81 -17.91 3.73
CA MET A 53 -11.23 -18.13 3.46
C MET A 53 -11.39 -19.25 2.42
N VAL A 54 -12.17 -20.28 2.75
CA VAL A 54 -12.41 -21.44 1.87
C VAL A 54 -13.84 -21.38 1.35
N LEU A 55 -14.00 -21.36 0.03
CA LEU A 55 -15.31 -21.33 -0.64
C LEU A 55 -15.90 -22.74 -0.75
N PRO A 56 -17.24 -22.88 -0.91
CA PRO A 56 -17.90 -24.20 -1.01
C PRO A 56 -17.39 -25.09 -2.15
N ASN A 57 -16.82 -24.50 -3.20
CA ASN A 57 -16.23 -25.21 -4.34
C ASN A 57 -14.76 -25.64 -4.11
N GLY A 58 -14.21 -25.41 -2.91
CA GLY A 58 -12.84 -25.76 -2.53
C GLY A 58 -11.78 -24.69 -2.85
N ALA A 59 -12.12 -23.60 -3.54
CA ALA A 59 -11.19 -22.50 -3.76
C ALA A 59 -10.82 -21.82 -2.43
N THR A 60 -9.54 -21.56 -2.24
CA THR A 60 -9.03 -20.86 -1.05
C THR A 60 -8.54 -19.46 -1.40
N LEU A 61 -8.96 -18.47 -0.60
CA LEU A 61 -8.53 -17.08 -0.67
C LEU A 61 -7.53 -16.82 0.45
N TYR A 62 -6.29 -16.50 0.08
CA TYR A 62 -5.19 -16.22 1.00
C TYR A 62 -4.90 -14.71 1.06
N PHE A 63 -4.83 -14.15 2.27
CA PHE A 63 -4.51 -12.73 2.49
C PHE A 63 -3.17 -12.62 3.22
N LEU A 64 -2.13 -12.21 2.50
CA LEU A 64 -0.74 -12.31 2.95
C LEU A 64 -0.07 -10.92 3.00
N GLY A 65 0.83 -10.74 3.98
CA GLY A 65 1.71 -9.57 4.05
C GLY A 65 2.97 -9.70 3.18
N THR A 66 3.90 -8.75 3.30
CA THR A 66 5.13 -8.68 2.48
C THR A 66 6.25 -9.63 2.90
N ASN A 67 5.99 -10.56 3.82
CA ASN A 67 6.99 -11.51 4.27
C ASN A 67 7.24 -12.61 3.23
N ALA A 68 8.33 -12.48 2.47
CA ALA A 68 8.70 -13.45 1.44
C ALA A 68 8.84 -14.90 1.96
N ARG A 69 9.08 -15.12 3.26
CA ARG A 69 9.16 -16.49 3.82
C ARG A 69 7.80 -17.16 3.92
N THR A 70 6.73 -16.42 4.20
CA THR A 70 5.37 -16.96 4.28
C THR A 70 4.71 -17.05 2.91
N ALA A 71 5.17 -16.25 1.94
CA ALA A 71 4.66 -16.21 0.57
C ALA A 71 5.10 -17.39 -0.34
N GLN A 72 5.88 -18.37 0.11
CA GLN A 72 6.39 -19.45 -0.79
C GLN A 72 5.49 -20.67 -0.92
N SER A 73 4.56 -20.89 0.01
CA SER A 73 3.94 -22.22 0.17
C SER A 73 2.64 -22.42 -0.61
N TYR A 74 2.04 -21.35 -1.14
CA TYR A 74 0.71 -21.40 -1.73
C TYR A 74 0.75 -21.44 -3.26
N HIS A 75 -0.37 -21.83 -3.88
CA HIS A 75 -0.54 -21.84 -5.33
C HIS A 75 -1.93 -21.31 -5.70
N GLY A 76 -2.00 -20.48 -6.73
CA GLY A 76 -3.23 -19.80 -7.14
C GLY A 76 -2.97 -18.62 -8.07
N ASN A 77 -4.04 -17.91 -8.46
CA ASN A 77 -3.87 -16.60 -9.10
C ASN A 77 -3.31 -15.61 -8.08
N LEU A 78 -2.30 -14.87 -8.49
CA LEU A 78 -1.62 -13.88 -7.67
C LEU A 78 -2.15 -12.48 -7.98
N TYR A 79 -2.59 -11.75 -6.96
CA TYR A 79 -2.88 -10.32 -7.02
C TYR A 79 -1.90 -9.61 -6.10
N LEU A 80 -1.07 -8.73 -6.68
CA LEU A 80 -0.10 -7.92 -5.95
C LEU A 80 -0.50 -6.45 -6.05
N ASP A 81 -1.08 -5.95 -4.97
CA ASP A 81 -1.55 -4.57 -4.82
C ASP A 81 -0.45 -3.65 -4.28
N GLU A 82 -0.54 -2.38 -4.63
CA GLU A 82 0.39 -1.32 -4.28
C GLU A 82 1.87 -1.73 -4.41
N TYR A 83 2.20 -2.46 -5.48
CA TYR A 83 3.53 -3.04 -5.65
C TYR A 83 4.67 -2.02 -5.83
N PHE A 84 4.35 -0.76 -6.15
CA PHE A 84 5.31 0.35 -6.13
C PHE A 84 5.60 0.91 -4.74
N TRP A 85 4.90 0.41 -3.72
CA TRP A 85 5.09 0.75 -2.31
C TRP A 85 5.63 -0.41 -1.48
N ILE A 86 5.84 -1.57 -2.11
CA ILE A 86 6.42 -2.75 -1.45
C ILE A 86 7.93 -2.59 -1.32
N PRO A 87 8.49 -2.61 -0.09
CA PRO A 87 9.93 -2.62 0.10
C PRO A 87 10.52 -3.94 -0.43
N LYS A 88 11.71 -3.85 -1.04
CA LYS A 88 12.41 -5.01 -1.64
C LYS A 88 11.54 -5.80 -2.63
N PHE A 89 10.71 -5.10 -3.42
CA PHE A 89 9.77 -5.69 -4.37
C PHE A 89 10.37 -6.83 -5.22
N GLN A 90 11.60 -6.70 -5.73
CA GLN A 90 12.21 -7.72 -6.58
C GLN A 90 12.41 -9.07 -5.86
N GLU A 91 12.74 -9.04 -4.56
CA GLU A 91 12.86 -10.26 -3.74
C GLU A 91 11.49 -10.92 -3.55
N LEU A 92 10.49 -10.13 -3.16
CA LEU A 92 9.12 -10.62 -2.97
C LEU A 92 8.55 -11.17 -4.28
N ARG A 93 8.68 -10.43 -5.39
CA ARG A 93 8.18 -10.84 -6.71
C ARG A 93 8.82 -12.15 -7.17
N LYS A 94 10.13 -12.31 -6.99
CA LYS A 94 10.83 -13.55 -7.38
C LYS A 94 10.22 -14.77 -6.68
N VAL A 95 9.85 -14.60 -5.41
CA VAL A 95 9.23 -15.63 -4.59
C VAL A 95 7.75 -15.83 -4.94
N ALA A 96 6.98 -14.75 -4.95
CA ALA A 96 5.53 -14.77 -5.17
C ALA A 96 5.16 -15.25 -6.57
N SER A 97 5.95 -14.91 -7.59
CA SER A 97 5.73 -15.41 -8.96
C SER A 97 5.84 -16.94 -9.04
N GLY A 98 6.58 -17.57 -8.10
CA GLY A 98 6.63 -19.02 -7.90
C GLY A 98 5.27 -19.68 -7.64
N MET A 99 4.39 -18.98 -6.93
CA MET A 99 3.05 -19.46 -6.55
C MET A 99 2.12 -19.59 -7.77
N ALA A 100 2.43 -18.85 -8.83
CA ALA A 100 1.62 -18.74 -10.05
C ALA A 100 2.40 -19.20 -11.30
N ILE A 101 3.32 -20.18 -11.15
CA ILE A 101 4.13 -20.71 -12.27
C ILE A 101 3.28 -21.52 -13.27
N HIS A 102 2.27 -22.25 -12.81
CA HIS A 102 1.48 -23.10 -13.70
C HIS A 102 0.67 -22.25 -14.69
N LYS A 103 0.59 -22.69 -15.95
CA LYS A 103 -0.12 -22.00 -17.05
C LYS A 103 -1.55 -21.54 -16.72
N LYS A 104 -2.23 -22.23 -15.80
CA LYS A 104 -3.61 -21.89 -15.40
C LYS A 104 -3.69 -20.69 -14.44
N TRP A 105 -2.60 -20.29 -13.81
CA TRP A 105 -2.55 -19.20 -12.84
C TRP A 105 -2.22 -17.88 -13.51
N ARG A 106 -2.88 -16.82 -13.07
CA ARG A 106 -2.65 -15.44 -13.51
C ARG A 106 -1.83 -14.68 -12.46
N GLN A 107 -1.05 -13.69 -12.91
CA GLN A 107 -0.37 -12.75 -12.04
C GLN A 107 -0.85 -11.34 -12.41
N THR A 108 -1.50 -10.67 -11.47
CA THR A 108 -2.10 -9.35 -11.65
C THR A 108 -1.40 -8.37 -10.71
N TYR A 109 -0.71 -7.39 -11.28
CA TYR A 109 0.02 -6.36 -10.56
C TYR A 109 -0.68 -5.02 -10.78
N PHE A 110 -0.98 -4.30 -9.72
CA PHE A 110 -1.58 -2.97 -9.81
C PHE A 110 -1.15 -2.11 -8.63
N SER A 111 -1.05 -0.80 -8.85
CA SER A 111 -0.49 0.13 -7.88
C SER A 111 -0.71 1.55 -8.36
N THR A 112 -0.76 2.49 -7.42
CA THR A 112 -0.40 3.88 -7.73
C THR A 112 1.11 3.97 -7.99
N PRO A 113 1.58 4.81 -8.92
CA PRO A 113 3.01 4.96 -9.18
C PRO A 113 3.71 5.69 -8.04
N SER A 114 4.95 5.28 -7.73
CA SER A 114 5.81 5.96 -6.76
C SER A 114 6.90 6.76 -7.48
N SER A 115 8.18 6.39 -7.30
CA SER A 115 9.32 7.03 -7.94
C SER A 115 9.91 6.19 -9.08
N LEU A 116 10.52 6.86 -10.06
CA LEU A 116 11.39 6.25 -11.08
C LEU A 116 12.56 5.44 -10.49
N THR A 117 13.03 5.79 -9.29
CA THR A 117 14.11 5.07 -8.59
C THR A 117 13.61 3.84 -7.82
N HIS A 118 12.30 3.64 -7.73
CA HIS A 118 11.72 2.51 -7.02
C HIS A 118 12.13 1.17 -7.65
N SER A 119 12.39 0.16 -6.82
CA SER A 119 12.88 -1.15 -7.27
C SER A 119 11.93 -1.91 -8.21
N ALA A 120 10.64 -1.54 -8.23
CA ALA A 120 9.65 -2.09 -9.15
C ALA A 120 9.65 -1.43 -10.54
N TYR A 121 10.21 -0.22 -10.68
CA TYR A 121 10.17 0.51 -11.96
C TYR A 121 10.83 -0.26 -13.13
N PRO A 122 11.96 -0.98 -12.93
CA PRO A 122 12.51 -1.83 -13.99
C PRO A 122 11.57 -2.96 -14.44
N PHE A 123 10.70 -3.46 -13.56
CA PHE A 123 9.71 -4.47 -13.92
C PHE A 123 8.59 -3.87 -14.76
N TRP A 124 8.07 -2.71 -14.35
CA TRP A 124 7.06 -1.96 -15.11
C TRP A 124 7.56 -1.54 -16.48
N SER A 125 8.73 -0.90 -16.56
CA SER A 125 9.30 -0.35 -17.80
C SER A 125 9.83 -1.38 -18.80
N GLY A 126 9.88 -2.67 -18.44
CA GLY A 126 10.50 -3.70 -19.28
C GLY A 126 12.04 -3.70 -19.22
N ALA A 127 12.68 -2.77 -18.51
CA ALA A 127 14.14 -2.78 -18.32
C ALA A 127 14.64 -4.08 -17.67
N LEU A 128 13.83 -4.69 -16.79
CA LEU A 128 14.11 -5.98 -16.18
C LEU A 128 14.00 -7.14 -17.17
N PHE A 129 13.07 -7.06 -18.14
CA PHE A 129 13.04 -7.99 -19.27
C PHE A 129 14.31 -7.80 -20.11
N ASN A 130 14.71 -6.57 -20.44
CA ASN A 130 15.90 -6.33 -21.24
C ASN A 130 17.23 -6.73 -20.57
N ARG A 131 17.24 -6.95 -19.24
CA ARG A 131 18.43 -7.32 -18.49
C ARG A 131 19.00 -8.65 -18.98
N GLY A 132 20.28 -8.64 -19.36
CA GLY A 132 21.00 -9.83 -19.83
C GLY A 132 20.65 -10.28 -21.25
N ARG A 133 19.74 -9.57 -21.96
CA ARG A 133 19.39 -9.86 -23.36
C ARG A 133 20.33 -9.12 -24.33
N ASN A 134 20.55 -9.71 -25.50
CA ASN A 134 21.28 -9.07 -26.59
C ASN A 134 20.49 -7.89 -27.15
N LYS A 135 21.17 -6.95 -27.80
CA LYS A 135 20.53 -5.74 -28.36
C LYS A 135 19.35 -6.07 -29.30
N ALA A 136 19.44 -7.17 -30.06
CA ALA A 136 18.39 -7.61 -30.98
C ALA A 136 17.13 -8.16 -30.28
N ASP A 137 17.26 -8.65 -29.04
CA ASP A 137 16.17 -9.27 -28.27
C ASP A 137 15.58 -8.30 -27.21
N LYS A 138 16.13 -7.08 -27.13
CA LYS A 138 15.60 -6.03 -26.27
C LYS A 138 14.37 -5.41 -26.90
N VAL A 139 13.40 -5.08 -26.05
CA VAL A 139 12.17 -4.40 -26.45
C VAL A 139 12.17 -2.98 -25.90
N ASP A 140 11.64 -2.06 -26.67
CA ASP A 140 11.29 -0.73 -26.18
C ASP A 140 9.79 -0.68 -25.97
N ILE A 141 9.36 -0.20 -24.81
CA ILE A 141 7.94 -0.17 -24.43
C ILE A 141 7.56 1.29 -24.24
N ASP A 142 6.66 1.77 -25.10
CA ASP A 142 6.06 3.09 -24.91
C ASP A 142 5.10 3.05 -23.71
N LEU A 143 5.54 3.67 -22.61
CA LEU A 143 4.80 3.76 -21.35
C LEU A 143 3.88 4.98 -21.28
N SER A 144 3.71 5.74 -22.37
CA SER A 144 2.82 6.88 -22.40
C SER A 144 1.38 6.49 -22.07
N HIS A 145 0.67 7.38 -21.38
CA HIS A 145 -0.75 7.22 -21.10
C HIS A 145 -1.55 6.95 -22.38
N SER A 146 -1.28 7.69 -23.46
CA SER A 146 -1.97 7.50 -24.75
C SER A 146 -1.83 6.08 -25.31
N ASN A 147 -0.68 5.42 -25.10
CA ASN A 147 -0.45 4.06 -25.58
C ASN A 147 -1.06 3.01 -24.63
N LEU A 148 -1.05 3.26 -23.32
CA LEU A 148 -1.44 2.28 -22.31
C LEU A 148 -2.86 2.45 -21.74
N ALA A 149 -3.54 3.58 -21.96
CA ALA A 149 -4.92 3.81 -21.53
C ALA A 149 -5.93 2.73 -22.01
N PRO A 150 -5.92 2.29 -23.28
CA PRO A 150 -6.81 1.20 -23.73
C PRO A 150 -6.40 -0.17 -23.19
N GLY A 151 -5.21 -0.26 -22.60
CA GLY A 151 -4.56 -1.48 -22.17
C GLY A 151 -3.98 -2.29 -23.34
N LEU A 152 -2.74 -2.75 -23.18
CA LEU A 152 -1.94 -3.31 -24.26
C LEU A 152 -1.13 -4.51 -23.81
N LEU A 153 -1.16 -5.60 -24.59
CA LEU A 153 -0.18 -6.68 -24.48
C LEU A 153 1.14 -6.22 -25.10
N CYS A 154 2.11 -5.91 -24.24
CA CYS A 154 3.39 -5.35 -24.65
C CYS A 154 4.34 -6.43 -25.18
N ALA A 155 5.42 -5.99 -25.84
CA ALA A 155 6.40 -6.88 -26.48
C ALA A 155 7.18 -7.78 -25.50
N ASP A 156 7.19 -7.48 -24.21
CA ASP A 156 7.75 -8.34 -23.16
C ASP A 156 6.77 -9.41 -22.64
N GLY A 157 5.58 -9.51 -23.24
CA GLY A 157 4.55 -10.49 -22.90
C GLY A 157 3.66 -10.11 -21.72
N GLN A 158 3.79 -8.89 -21.19
CA GLN A 158 2.94 -8.41 -20.10
C GLN A 158 1.84 -7.48 -20.64
N TYR A 159 0.60 -7.70 -20.17
CA TYR A 159 -0.48 -6.74 -20.37
C TYR A 159 -0.31 -5.57 -19.40
N ARG A 160 -0.35 -4.35 -19.92
CA ARG A 160 -0.25 -3.11 -19.13
C ARG A 160 -1.42 -2.21 -19.42
N GLN A 161 -1.88 -1.50 -18.40
CA GLN A 161 -2.88 -0.47 -18.53
C GLN A 161 -2.59 0.66 -17.55
N ILE A 162 -2.79 1.91 -17.99
CA ILE A 162 -2.83 3.08 -17.11
C ILE A 162 -4.28 3.56 -17.08
N VAL A 163 -4.83 3.77 -15.88
CA VAL A 163 -6.19 4.30 -15.70
C VAL A 163 -6.11 5.46 -14.74
N THR A 164 -6.26 6.68 -15.26
CA THR A 164 -6.30 7.91 -14.47
C THR A 164 -7.70 8.13 -13.89
N VAL A 165 -7.83 9.05 -12.93
CA VAL A 165 -9.15 9.48 -12.43
C VAL A 165 -10.01 10.05 -13.57
N GLU A 166 -9.40 10.76 -14.51
CA GLU A 166 -10.10 11.37 -15.64
C GLU A 166 -10.58 10.31 -16.64
N ASP A 167 -9.81 9.24 -16.86
CA ASP A 167 -10.27 8.09 -17.66
C ASP A 167 -11.45 7.40 -16.99
N ALA A 168 -11.39 7.21 -15.66
CA ALA A 168 -12.48 6.59 -14.92
C ALA A 168 -13.77 7.40 -15.04
N VAL A 169 -13.70 8.73 -14.86
CA VAL A 169 -14.84 9.64 -15.02
C VAL A 169 -15.37 9.62 -16.45
N ARG A 170 -14.47 9.68 -17.46
CA ARG A 170 -14.82 9.58 -18.88
C ARG A 170 -15.48 8.25 -19.23
N GLY A 171 -15.08 7.17 -18.54
CA GLY A 171 -15.68 5.84 -18.63
C GLY A 171 -17.02 5.70 -17.89
N GLY A 172 -17.52 6.76 -17.25
CA GLY A 172 -18.82 6.80 -16.58
C GLY A 172 -18.76 6.64 -15.06
N CYS A 173 -17.58 6.62 -14.44
CA CYS A 173 -17.47 6.64 -12.98
C CYS A 173 -17.94 8.00 -12.44
N ASN A 174 -19.05 8.01 -11.71
CA ASN A 174 -19.66 9.22 -11.13
C ASN A 174 -19.36 9.40 -9.64
N LEU A 175 -18.36 8.69 -9.11
CA LEU A 175 -17.97 8.76 -7.70
C LEU A 175 -17.01 9.92 -7.39
N PHE A 176 -16.42 10.54 -8.42
CA PHE A 176 -15.37 11.55 -8.26
C PHE A 176 -15.86 12.92 -8.72
N ASP A 177 -15.55 13.95 -7.93
CA ASP A 177 -15.69 15.36 -8.31
C ASP A 177 -14.31 15.89 -8.72
N LEU A 178 -14.06 15.97 -10.04
CA LEU A 178 -12.75 16.39 -10.56
C LEU A 178 -12.40 17.83 -10.20
N ASP A 179 -13.40 18.71 -10.08
CA ASP A 179 -13.16 20.11 -9.75
C ASP A 179 -12.74 20.24 -8.28
N GLN A 180 -13.40 19.49 -7.39
CA GLN A 180 -12.99 19.39 -5.99
C GLN A 180 -11.58 18.80 -5.85
N LEU A 181 -11.26 17.72 -6.56
CA LEU A 181 -9.93 17.09 -6.51
C LEU A 181 -8.83 18.06 -6.95
N ARG A 182 -9.06 18.86 -7.99
CA ARG A 182 -8.10 19.87 -8.46
C ARG A 182 -7.88 21.01 -7.47
N MET A 183 -8.84 21.27 -6.59
CA MET A 183 -8.67 22.25 -5.51
C MET A 183 -7.98 21.66 -4.28
N GLU A 184 -8.15 20.36 -4.04
CA GLU A 184 -7.61 19.67 -2.86
C GLU A 184 -6.13 19.32 -3.00
N TYR A 185 -5.73 18.83 -4.17
CA TYR A 185 -4.36 18.40 -4.43
C TYR A 185 -3.54 19.51 -5.06
N SER A 186 -2.26 19.61 -4.67
CA SER A 186 -1.30 20.39 -5.44
C SER A 186 -1.16 19.82 -6.87
N PRO A 187 -0.69 20.60 -7.85
CA PRO A 187 -0.50 20.12 -9.22
C PRO A 187 0.34 18.83 -9.29
N ASP A 188 1.44 18.75 -8.53
CA ASP A 188 2.33 17.60 -8.53
C ASP A 188 1.68 16.35 -7.89
N GLU A 189 0.94 16.53 -6.78
CA GLU A 189 0.19 15.44 -6.16
C GLU A 189 -0.94 14.94 -7.07
N TYR A 190 -1.64 15.84 -7.75
CA TYR A 190 -2.68 15.49 -8.71
C TYR A 190 -2.09 14.64 -9.85
N GLN A 191 -0.94 15.05 -10.40
CA GLN A 191 -0.27 14.29 -11.45
C GLN A 191 0.16 12.90 -10.98
N ASN A 192 0.81 12.80 -9.82
CA ASN A 192 1.29 11.51 -9.32
C ASN A 192 0.14 10.58 -8.90
N LEU A 193 -0.75 11.05 -8.02
CA LEU A 193 -1.77 10.21 -7.40
C LEU A 193 -2.96 9.93 -8.31
N LEU A 194 -3.34 10.88 -9.17
CA LEU A 194 -4.58 10.82 -9.93
C LEU A 194 -4.37 10.67 -11.45
N MET A 195 -3.24 11.15 -11.97
CA MET A 195 -2.88 11.00 -13.40
C MET A 195 -1.80 9.94 -13.66
N CYS A 196 -1.38 9.24 -12.61
CA CYS A 196 -0.43 8.14 -12.67
C CYS A 196 0.96 8.52 -13.20
N GLU A 197 1.42 9.73 -12.92
CA GLU A 197 2.80 10.13 -13.24
C GLU A 197 3.79 9.63 -12.17
N PHE A 198 4.98 9.19 -12.60
CA PHE A 198 6.04 8.84 -11.66
C PHE A 198 6.76 10.09 -11.17
N VAL A 199 7.06 10.13 -9.88
CA VAL A 199 7.87 11.20 -9.30
C VAL A 199 9.34 10.98 -9.64
N ASP A 200 10.03 12.06 -9.97
CA ASP A 200 11.49 12.12 -9.98
C ASP A 200 11.98 12.58 -8.60
N ASP A 201 12.53 11.67 -7.81
CA ASP A 201 12.96 11.93 -6.44
C ASP A 201 14.42 12.39 -6.33
N LEU A 202 15.08 12.77 -7.43
CA LEU A 202 16.48 13.22 -7.44
C LEU A 202 16.77 14.44 -6.55
N ALA A 203 15.77 15.25 -6.22
CA ALA A 203 15.89 16.41 -5.33
C ALA A 203 15.53 16.12 -3.86
N SER A 204 15.15 14.89 -3.52
CA SER A 204 14.72 14.53 -2.16
C SER A 204 15.88 14.51 -1.17
N VAL A 205 15.69 15.09 0.02
CA VAL A 205 16.69 15.06 1.11
C VAL A 205 16.95 13.63 1.59
N PHE A 206 15.89 12.81 1.64
CA PHE A 206 15.98 11.38 1.92
C PHE A 206 15.49 10.59 0.70
N PRO A 207 16.35 9.78 0.07
CA PRO A 207 15.91 8.91 -1.03
C PRO A 207 14.81 7.94 -0.59
N LEU A 208 13.85 7.67 -1.47
CA LEU A 208 12.76 6.74 -1.15
C LEU A 208 13.28 5.36 -0.71
N SER A 209 14.37 4.90 -1.32
CA SER A 209 14.99 3.60 -1.01
C SER A 209 15.52 3.51 0.44
N GLU A 210 16.01 4.61 1.01
CA GLU A 210 16.43 4.67 2.42
C GLU A 210 15.23 4.63 3.35
N LEU A 211 14.18 5.40 3.04
CA LEU A 211 12.93 5.39 3.80
C LEU A 211 12.27 4.01 3.78
N GLN A 212 12.25 3.34 2.63
CA GLN A 212 11.72 1.99 2.49
C GLN A 212 12.51 0.94 3.30
N ALA A 213 13.82 1.13 3.48
CA ALA A 213 14.61 0.24 4.35
C ALA A 213 14.21 0.33 5.83
N CYS A 214 13.57 1.43 6.23
CA CYS A 214 13.01 1.62 7.57
C CYS A 214 11.58 1.12 7.72
N MET A 215 10.87 0.82 6.62
CA MET A 215 9.49 0.31 6.66
C MET A 215 9.41 -1.11 7.22
N VAL A 216 8.30 -1.44 7.86
CA VAL A 216 8.05 -2.75 8.46
C VAL A 216 6.55 -3.03 8.50
N ASP A 217 6.18 -4.29 8.23
CA ASP A 217 4.82 -4.77 8.48
C ASP A 217 4.69 -5.10 9.98
N SER A 218 4.17 -4.13 10.74
CA SER A 218 4.08 -4.23 12.20
C SER A 218 3.17 -5.36 12.66
N TRP A 219 2.17 -5.77 11.86
CA TRP A 219 1.24 -6.85 12.22
C TRP A 219 1.88 -8.24 12.11
N GLU A 220 2.88 -8.38 11.24
CA GLU A 220 3.61 -9.63 11.03
C GLU A 220 4.91 -9.71 11.85
N VAL A 221 5.62 -8.60 11.95
CA VAL A 221 6.99 -8.58 12.51
C VAL A 221 7.01 -8.26 14.00
N TRP A 222 6.11 -7.39 14.48
CA TRP A 222 6.11 -6.97 15.89
C TRP A 222 5.15 -7.83 16.69
N THR A 223 5.70 -8.69 17.53
CA THR A 223 4.92 -9.54 18.45
C THR A 223 4.49 -8.82 19.72
N ASP A 224 5.05 -7.64 19.96
CA ASP A 224 4.82 -6.81 21.14
C ASP A 224 3.91 -5.60 20.88
N PHE A 225 3.41 -5.47 19.65
CA PHE A 225 2.51 -4.39 19.24
C PHE A 225 1.22 -4.94 18.65
N HIS A 226 0.09 -4.52 19.19
CA HIS A 226 -1.24 -4.94 18.79
C HIS A 226 -2.10 -3.70 18.54
N ALA A 227 -2.13 -3.22 17.30
CA ALA A 227 -2.75 -1.94 16.91
C ALA A 227 -4.22 -1.76 17.37
N LEU A 228 -4.96 -2.86 17.54
CA LEU A 228 -6.38 -2.84 17.92
C LEU A 228 -6.64 -3.06 19.42
N ALA A 229 -5.60 -3.23 20.23
CA ALA A 229 -5.75 -3.43 21.67
C ALA A 229 -5.95 -2.09 22.39
N LEU A 230 -6.62 -2.11 23.56
CA LEU A 230 -6.80 -0.93 24.42
C LEU A 230 -5.48 -0.23 24.79
N ARG A 231 -4.41 -1.02 24.94
CA ARG A 231 -3.03 -0.54 25.08
C ARG A 231 -2.17 -1.20 24.01
N PRO A 232 -2.01 -0.59 22.82
CA PRO A 232 -1.39 -1.26 21.68
C PRO A 232 0.04 -1.76 21.93
N PHE A 233 0.76 -1.14 22.86
CA PHE A 233 2.13 -1.50 23.21
C PHE A 233 2.29 -1.91 24.70
N GLY A 234 1.18 -2.30 25.33
CA GLY A 234 1.15 -2.65 26.75
C GLY A 234 1.63 -1.50 27.64
N TRP A 235 2.46 -1.85 28.63
CA TRP A 235 3.08 -0.90 29.56
C TRP A 235 4.52 -0.52 29.18
N ARG A 236 4.96 -0.88 27.97
CA ARG A 236 6.29 -0.53 27.51
C ARG A 236 6.37 0.97 27.26
N GLU A 237 7.55 1.50 27.52
CA GLU A 237 7.87 2.91 27.33
C GLU A 237 7.60 3.36 25.90
N VAL A 238 6.99 4.54 25.77
CA VAL A 238 6.90 5.29 24.51
C VAL A 238 7.22 6.76 24.75
N TRP A 239 7.66 7.41 23.68
CA TRP A 239 7.88 8.84 23.59
C TRP A 239 6.88 9.46 22.61
N ILE A 240 6.52 10.72 22.82
CA ILE A 240 5.71 11.50 21.88
C ILE A 240 6.58 12.60 21.28
N GLY A 241 6.55 12.72 19.96
CA GLY A 241 7.04 13.90 19.24
C GLY A 241 5.84 14.70 18.74
N TYR A 242 5.82 15.99 19.04
CA TYR A 242 4.71 16.87 18.69
C TYR A 242 5.22 18.18 18.08
N ASP A 243 4.71 18.48 16.89
CA ASP A 243 4.94 19.71 16.15
C ASP A 243 3.62 20.49 16.09
N PRO A 244 3.47 21.55 16.92
CA PRO A 244 2.24 22.33 17.00
C PRO A 244 2.06 23.23 15.77
N ALA A 245 0.84 23.22 15.20
CA ALA A 245 0.43 24.21 14.22
C ALA A 245 -0.86 24.93 14.67
N LYS A 246 -0.93 26.25 14.45
CA LYS A 246 -2.16 27.02 14.70
C LYS A 246 -3.20 26.63 13.65
N GLY A 247 -4.22 25.87 14.08
CA GLY A 247 -5.33 25.44 13.26
C GLY A 247 -6.03 26.62 12.57
N THR A 248 -5.70 26.83 11.31
CA THR A 248 -6.55 27.55 10.36
C THR A 248 -6.95 26.55 9.29
N GLN A 249 -8.15 26.68 8.70
CA GLN A 249 -8.65 25.73 7.69
C GLN A 249 -7.69 25.58 6.48
N ASN A 250 -6.89 26.62 6.22
CA ASN A 250 -5.92 26.69 5.12
C ASN A 250 -4.45 26.72 5.60
N GLY A 251 -4.19 26.47 6.89
CA GLY A 251 -2.82 26.45 7.45
C GLY A 251 -2.27 25.04 7.59
N ASP A 252 -0.99 24.96 7.95
CA ASP A 252 -0.30 23.70 8.19
C ASP A 252 -0.98 22.86 9.28
N SER A 253 -0.89 21.54 9.12
CA SER A 253 -1.42 20.60 10.10
C SER A 253 -0.41 20.39 11.22
N ALA A 254 -0.89 20.34 12.47
CA ALA A 254 -0.06 19.87 13.57
C ALA A 254 0.27 18.38 13.36
N GLY A 255 1.51 18.01 13.68
CA GLY A 255 2.01 16.65 13.56
C GLY A 255 2.23 16.03 14.95
N CYS A 256 1.78 14.79 15.15
CA CYS A 256 2.06 14.06 16.38
C CYS A 256 2.44 12.60 16.08
N VAL A 257 3.51 12.11 16.67
CA VAL A 257 3.99 10.73 16.52
C VAL A 257 4.20 10.06 17.87
N VAL A 258 3.79 8.79 17.98
CA VAL A 258 4.10 7.93 19.12
C VAL A 258 5.25 7.02 18.71
N VAL A 259 6.35 7.06 19.44
CA VAL A 259 7.59 6.36 19.12
C VAL A 259 7.97 5.44 20.27
N ALA A 260 8.21 4.16 20.01
CA ALA A 260 8.87 3.29 20.96
C ALA A 260 10.40 3.53 20.86
N PRO A 261 11.05 4.01 21.95
CA PRO A 261 12.50 4.09 21.99
C PRO A 261 13.13 2.69 22.03
N PRO A 262 14.40 2.56 21.65
CA PRO A 262 15.10 1.29 21.75
C PRO A 262 15.35 0.92 23.22
N ALA A 263 15.17 -0.35 23.56
CA ALA A 263 15.44 -0.86 24.91
C ALA A 263 16.95 -0.91 25.25
N VAL A 264 17.83 -0.75 24.24
CA VAL A 264 19.29 -0.77 24.39
C VAL A 264 19.91 0.34 23.54
N PRO A 265 21.05 0.93 23.95
CA PRO A 265 21.78 1.89 23.13
C PRO A 265 22.09 1.33 21.73
N GLY A 266 21.91 2.16 20.70
CA GLY A 266 22.10 1.77 19.29
C GLY A 266 20.98 0.92 18.69
N GLY A 267 19.89 0.65 19.42
CA GLY A 267 18.73 -0.04 18.89
C GLY A 267 17.88 0.83 17.95
N LYS A 268 16.84 0.22 17.35
CA LYS A 268 15.93 0.89 16.42
C LYS A 268 14.80 1.61 17.15
N PHE A 269 14.50 2.83 16.71
CA PHE A 269 13.24 3.50 17.02
C PHE A 269 12.11 2.89 16.17
N ARG A 270 10.91 2.83 16.73
CA ARG A 270 9.72 2.34 16.04
C ARG A 270 8.60 3.36 16.15
N ILE A 271 8.11 3.84 15.01
CA ILE A 271 6.91 4.67 14.98
C ILE A 271 5.70 3.75 15.13
N LEU A 272 4.97 3.91 16.23
CA LEU A 272 3.79 3.10 16.55
C LEU A 272 2.52 3.71 15.97
N GLU A 273 2.39 5.03 16.05
CA GLU A 273 1.26 5.81 15.52
C GLU A 273 1.73 7.16 14.98
N ARG A 274 0.99 7.69 13.99
CA ARG A 274 1.17 9.03 13.43
C ARG A 274 -0.18 9.71 13.28
N HIS A 275 -0.21 11.01 13.56
CA HIS A 275 -1.41 11.82 13.53
C HIS A 275 -1.14 13.15 12.81
N GLN A 276 -2.08 13.57 11.96
CA GLN A 276 -2.12 14.90 11.35
C GLN A 276 -3.42 15.58 11.77
N TRP A 277 -3.32 16.62 12.59
CA TRP A 277 -4.45 17.34 13.18
C TRP A 277 -4.72 18.66 12.46
N ARG A 278 -5.29 18.57 11.26
CA ARG A 278 -5.63 19.75 10.45
C ARG A 278 -6.79 20.53 11.07
N GLY A 279 -6.59 21.84 11.24
CA GLY A 279 -7.64 22.76 11.72
C GLY A 279 -8.02 22.61 13.20
N MET A 280 -7.35 21.75 13.98
CA MET A 280 -7.59 21.65 15.42
C MET A 280 -7.00 22.86 16.15
N ASP A 281 -7.71 23.40 17.13
CA ASP A 281 -7.13 24.37 18.06
C ASP A 281 -6.18 23.66 19.06
N PHE A 282 -5.37 24.44 19.78
CA PHE A 282 -4.40 23.88 20.71
C PHE A 282 -5.03 23.10 21.88
N ARG A 283 -6.28 23.38 22.24
CA ARG A 283 -6.97 22.66 23.29
C ARG A 283 -7.36 21.26 22.82
N ALA A 284 -7.90 21.15 21.61
CA ALA A 284 -8.21 19.89 20.97
C ALA A 284 -6.94 19.05 20.73
N GLN A 285 -5.84 19.69 20.30
CA GLN A 285 -4.53 19.02 20.17
C GLN A 285 -4.03 18.50 21.53
N ALA A 286 -4.10 19.31 22.59
CA ALA A 286 -3.71 18.89 23.94
C ALA A 286 -4.58 17.75 24.49
N ASP A 287 -5.89 17.79 24.26
CA ASP A 287 -6.82 16.71 24.64
C ASP A 287 -6.51 15.41 23.87
N ALA A 288 -6.11 15.51 22.60
CA ALA A 288 -5.67 14.36 21.82
C ALA A 288 -4.36 13.76 22.35
N ILE A 289 -3.36 14.59 22.66
CA ILE A 289 -2.11 14.14 23.30
C ILE A 289 -2.43 13.47 24.65
N LYS A 290 -3.33 14.05 25.45
CA LYS A 290 -3.75 13.47 26.73
C LYS A 290 -4.30 12.05 26.56
N LYS A 291 -5.17 11.82 25.57
CA LYS A 291 -5.66 10.46 25.25
C LYS A 291 -4.53 9.49 24.92
N LEU A 292 -3.52 9.94 24.19
CA LEU A 292 -2.32 9.12 23.92
C LEU A 292 -1.58 8.77 25.22
N THR A 293 -1.48 9.70 26.18
CA THR A 293 -0.88 9.41 27.50
C THR A 293 -1.70 8.45 28.36
N GLU A 294 -3.01 8.33 28.11
CA GLU A 294 -3.87 7.37 28.80
C GLU A 294 -3.74 5.97 28.16
N GLN A 295 -3.62 5.93 26.82
CA GLN A 295 -3.49 4.71 26.02
C GLN A 295 -2.10 4.07 26.14
N TYR A 296 -1.03 4.87 26.21
CA TYR A 296 0.36 4.42 26.26
C TYR A 296 1.07 4.77 27.56
N ASN A 297 2.14 4.05 27.90
CA ASN A 297 3.04 4.44 28.98
C ASN A 297 4.05 5.49 28.47
N VAL A 298 3.62 6.75 28.40
CA VAL A 298 4.42 7.87 27.89
C VAL A 298 5.39 8.35 28.96
N THR A 299 6.69 8.30 28.68
CA THR A 299 7.75 8.75 29.60
C THR A 299 8.44 10.05 29.17
N TYR A 300 8.28 10.43 27.89
CA TYR A 300 8.87 11.64 27.32
C TYR A 300 7.95 12.24 26.26
N ILE A 301 7.87 13.57 26.24
CA ILE A 301 7.18 14.34 25.20
C ILE A 301 8.14 15.42 24.72
N GLY A 302 8.57 15.34 23.46
CA GLY A 302 9.29 16.39 22.77
C GLY A 302 8.31 17.27 22.02
N ILE A 303 8.38 18.58 22.27
CA ILE A 303 7.50 19.58 21.65
C ILE A 303 8.38 20.57 20.89
N ASP A 304 8.09 20.79 19.60
CA ASP A 304 8.71 21.89 18.88
C ASP A 304 8.22 23.23 19.46
N SER A 305 9.18 24.09 19.78
CA SER A 305 8.98 25.39 20.41
C SER A 305 9.59 26.53 19.58
N THR A 306 9.98 26.24 18.34
CA THR A 306 10.65 27.21 17.46
C THR A 306 9.69 28.12 16.68
N GLY A 307 8.38 27.96 16.84
CA GLY A 307 7.31 28.74 16.20
C GLY A 307 6.47 29.61 17.12
#